data_AF-A0A2G1Y3P0-F1
#
_entry.id   AF-A0A2G1Y3P0-F1
#
_cell.length_a   1.000
_cell.length_b   1.000
_cell.length_c   1.000
_cell.angle_alpha   90.00
_cell.angle_beta   90.00
_cell.angle_gamma   90.00
#
_symmetry.space_group_name_H-M   'P 1'
#
loop_
_entity.id
_entity.type
_entity.pdbx_description
1 polymer ?
#
loop_
_entity_poly.entity_id
_entity_poly.type
_entity_poly.pdbx_seq_one_letter_code
_entity_poly.pdbx_strand_id
1 'polypeptide(L)'
;MNQEIFLCSICNINSGTCLEDCKFCSQSVRYKADIERYKQKDIKLIQEEARNARDNGALGFCLVTADKGLNDKTLAFVCSVAKAVKEVAPELRLIACNGTASVEQLLTLKEAGVKAYNHNLETSENFYKEICTTHPWSERYETCQNVNKAGLTLITGGIFGLGEKQADRVSMLESLASLNPTSVPINFYHHNEALELEPNSLDIEEAFSLIALTRKMIPKADRIMVAGGRELMFGDRQSEIFKYGANSIVIGNYLTTSGRAMNKDLDMLDSLQLEVAKKV
;
A
#
# COMPACT_ATOMS: atom_id res chain seq x y z
N MET A 1 5.84 -11.14 -25.85
CA MET A 1 5.49 -11.61 -24.50
C MET A 1 4.47 -10.63 -23.98
N ASN A 2 3.31 -11.12 -23.55
CA ASN A 2 2.28 -10.26 -22.98
C ASN A 2 2.81 -9.65 -21.67
N GLN A 3 2.35 -8.45 -21.32
CA GLN A 3 2.76 -7.79 -20.10
C GLN A 3 2.26 -8.58 -18.88
N GLU A 4 3.18 -8.94 -17.98
CA GLU A 4 2.84 -9.61 -16.72
C GLU A 4 2.36 -8.59 -15.66
N ILE A 5 1.24 -8.89 -15.01
CA ILE A 5 0.63 -8.06 -13.97
C ILE A 5 0.80 -8.73 -12.60
N PHE A 6 1.41 -8.00 -11.66
CA PHE A 6 1.62 -8.48 -10.31
C PHE A 6 0.45 -8.13 -9.39
N LEU A 7 -0.11 -9.15 -8.73
CA LEU A 7 -1.25 -9.00 -7.85
C LEU A 7 -0.80 -8.99 -6.38
N CYS A 8 -1.27 -8.00 -5.63
CA CYS A 8 -1.15 -7.90 -4.19
C CYS A 8 -2.52 -8.02 -3.53
N SER A 9 -2.58 -8.60 -2.33
CA SER A 9 -3.75 -8.55 -1.45
C SER A 9 -3.37 -7.91 -0.12
N ILE A 10 -4.33 -7.27 0.53
CA ILE A 10 -4.14 -6.61 1.82
C ILE A 10 -4.89 -7.36 2.92
N CYS A 11 -4.26 -7.53 4.07
CA CYS A 11 -4.86 -8.02 5.29
C CYS A 11 -4.66 -6.98 6.40
N ASN A 12 -5.76 -6.39 6.85
CA ASN A 12 -5.75 -5.46 7.97
C ASN A 12 -5.71 -6.27 9.28
N ILE A 13 -4.53 -6.46 9.89
CA ILE A 13 -4.34 -7.36 11.04
C ILE A 13 -4.59 -6.65 12.39
N ASN A 14 -4.66 -5.32 12.37
CA ASN A 14 -5.06 -4.45 13.47
C ASN A 14 -5.75 -3.21 12.88
N SER A 15 -6.97 -2.89 13.33
CA SER A 15 -7.80 -1.86 12.71
C SER A 15 -8.26 -0.80 13.71
N GLY A 16 -8.12 0.47 13.29
CA GLY A 16 -8.78 1.59 13.95
C GLY A 16 -8.23 1.96 15.33
N THR A 17 -6.97 1.65 15.63
CA THR A 17 -6.31 1.96 16.91
C THR A 17 -5.28 3.09 16.84
N CYS A 18 -5.09 3.69 15.67
CA CYS A 18 -4.00 4.63 15.43
C CYS A 18 -4.24 6.00 16.07
N LEU A 19 -3.26 6.52 16.80
CA LEU A 19 -3.34 7.82 17.51
C LEU A 19 -2.90 9.02 16.64
N GLU A 20 -2.32 8.75 15.48
CA GLU A 20 -1.81 9.75 14.55
C GLU A 20 -2.94 10.55 13.89
N ASP A 21 -2.62 11.73 13.37
CA ASP A 21 -3.59 12.67 12.79
C ASP A 21 -3.48 12.81 11.26
N CYS A 22 -3.14 11.71 10.58
CA CYS A 22 -3.16 11.67 9.13
C CYS A 22 -4.58 11.95 8.62
N LYS A 23 -4.83 13.14 8.05
CA LYS A 23 -6.17 13.61 7.67
C LYS A 23 -6.87 12.77 6.59
N PHE A 24 -6.13 11.92 5.88
CA PHE A 24 -6.69 10.98 4.90
C PHE A 24 -7.12 9.63 5.49
N CYS A 25 -6.78 9.33 6.74
CA CYS A 25 -6.82 7.96 7.26
C CYS A 25 -8.02 7.72 8.19
N SER A 26 -9.00 6.95 7.72
CA SER A 26 -10.18 6.55 8.52
C SER A 26 -9.84 5.67 9.72
N GLN A 27 -8.62 5.10 9.78
CA GLN A 27 -8.17 4.31 10.94
C GLN A 27 -7.70 5.16 12.12
N SER A 28 -7.49 6.47 11.94
CA SER A 28 -7.18 7.35 13.07
C SER A 28 -8.36 7.41 14.04
N VAL A 29 -8.08 7.29 15.33
CA VAL A 29 -9.08 7.42 16.39
C VAL A 29 -9.62 8.86 16.52
N ARG A 30 -8.91 9.85 15.94
CA ARG A 30 -9.28 11.26 16.03
C ARG A 30 -10.53 11.59 15.24
N TYR A 31 -10.70 10.98 14.07
CA TYR A 31 -11.78 11.29 13.13
C TYR A 31 -13.06 10.50 13.38
N LYS A 32 -13.01 9.42 14.17
CA LYS A 32 -14.19 8.60 14.51
C LYS A 32 -14.97 8.09 13.30
N ALA A 33 -14.28 7.79 12.20
CA ALA A 33 -14.89 7.15 11.04
C ALA A 33 -15.59 5.84 11.44
N ASP A 34 -16.73 5.57 10.82
CA ASP A 34 -17.50 4.34 11.03
C ASP A 34 -16.83 3.17 10.30
N ILE A 35 -15.98 2.46 11.04
CA ILE A 35 -15.19 1.33 10.57
C ILE A 35 -15.16 0.24 11.64
N GLU A 36 -14.92 -1.00 11.23
CA GLU A 36 -14.67 -2.08 12.17
C GLU A 36 -13.33 -1.87 12.90
N ARG A 37 -13.34 -1.95 14.23
CA ARG A 37 -12.16 -1.72 15.08
C ARG A 37 -11.83 -2.95 15.90
N TYR A 38 -10.57 -3.35 15.86
CA TYR A 38 -10.06 -4.51 16.60
C TYR A 38 -8.56 -4.38 16.82
N LYS A 39 -8.09 -4.82 17.99
CA LYS A 39 -6.67 -4.74 18.35
C LYS A 39 -5.82 -5.76 17.61
N GLN A 40 -6.31 -6.98 17.46
CA GLN A 40 -5.64 -8.07 16.76
C GLN A 40 -6.70 -8.91 16.09
N LYS A 41 -6.54 -9.14 14.79
CA LYS A 41 -7.37 -10.06 14.03
C LYS A 41 -7.01 -11.51 14.38
N ASP A 42 -8.00 -12.39 14.38
CA ASP A 42 -7.79 -13.81 14.63
C ASP A 42 -6.83 -14.41 13.57
N ILE A 43 -5.82 -15.15 14.02
CA ILE A 43 -4.80 -15.76 13.15
C ILE A 43 -5.43 -16.71 12.13
N LYS A 44 -6.48 -17.46 12.49
CA LYS A 44 -7.17 -18.37 11.56
C LYS A 44 -7.81 -17.61 10.42
N LEU A 45 -8.46 -16.47 10.72
CA LEU A 45 -9.02 -15.59 9.69
C LEU A 45 -7.92 -15.02 8.79
N ILE A 46 -6.77 -14.62 9.34
CA ILE A 46 -5.63 -14.15 8.54
C ILE A 46 -5.11 -15.26 7.61
N GLN A 47 -5.03 -16.51 8.10
CA GLN A 47 -4.63 -17.67 7.30
C GLN A 47 -5.64 -17.99 6.19
N GLU A 48 -6.94 -17.84 6.45
CA GLU A 48 -7.99 -17.98 5.44
C GLU A 48 -7.87 -16.92 4.35
N GLU A 49 -7.67 -15.66 4.72
CA GLU A 49 -7.45 -14.57 3.76
C GLU A 49 -6.18 -14.77 2.93
N ALA A 50 -5.11 -15.29 3.53
CA ALA A 50 -3.89 -15.63 2.82
C ALA A 50 -4.11 -16.75 1.80
N ARG A 51 -4.80 -17.84 2.16
CA ARG A 51 -5.16 -18.90 1.21
C ARG A 51 -6.01 -18.35 0.07
N ASN A 52 -7.03 -17.56 0.38
CA ASN A 52 -7.89 -16.95 -0.62
C ASN A 52 -7.11 -16.03 -1.57
N ALA A 53 -6.21 -15.20 -1.05
CA ALA A 53 -5.36 -14.35 -1.87
C ALA A 53 -4.48 -15.16 -2.82
N ARG A 54 -3.78 -16.19 -2.31
CA ARG A 54 -2.98 -17.11 -3.12
C ARG A 54 -3.82 -17.79 -4.20
N ASP A 55 -4.96 -18.35 -3.83
CA ASP A 55 -5.82 -19.11 -4.75
C ASP A 55 -6.41 -18.22 -5.87
N ASN A 56 -6.42 -16.89 -5.66
CA ASN A 56 -6.77 -15.88 -6.66
C ASN A 56 -5.54 -15.23 -7.34
N GLY A 57 -4.36 -15.85 -7.25
CA GLY A 57 -3.17 -15.43 -7.98
C GLY A 57 -2.39 -14.26 -7.37
N ALA A 58 -2.71 -13.84 -6.13
CA ALA A 58 -1.86 -12.88 -5.43
C ALA A 58 -0.47 -13.47 -5.20
N LEU A 59 0.56 -12.65 -5.44
CA LEU A 59 1.94 -12.96 -5.11
C LEU A 59 2.43 -12.16 -3.90
N GLY A 60 1.87 -10.98 -3.66
CA GLY A 60 2.12 -10.17 -2.47
C GLY A 60 0.97 -10.25 -1.48
N PHE A 61 1.29 -10.34 -0.19
CA PHE A 61 0.31 -10.32 0.89
C PHE A 61 0.75 -9.34 1.98
N CYS A 62 0.01 -8.24 2.12
CA CYS A 62 0.33 -7.15 3.03
C CYS A 62 -0.27 -7.38 4.42
N LEU A 63 0.56 -7.31 5.45
CA LEU A 63 0.19 -7.39 6.86
C LEU A 63 0.19 -5.98 7.45
N VAL A 64 -0.99 -5.39 7.62
CA VAL A 64 -1.13 -3.96 7.96
C VAL A 64 -1.59 -3.75 9.39
N THR A 65 -0.92 -2.85 10.11
CA THR A 65 -1.32 -2.40 11.45
C THR A 65 -1.70 -0.92 11.43
N ALA A 66 -2.59 -0.52 12.33
CA ALA A 66 -3.02 0.85 12.55
C ALA A 66 -2.31 1.45 13.77
N ASP A 67 -1.00 1.66 13.63
CA ASP A 67 -0.12 2.30 14.61
C ASP A 67 0.85 3.26 13.92
N LYS A 68 1.45 4.18 14.68
CA LYS A 68 2.52 5.06 14.18
C LYS A 68 3.71 4.25 13.62
N GLY A 69 4.08 3.19 14.34
CA GLY A 69 5.25 2.38 14.06
C GLY A 69 5.35 1.17 14.96
N LEU A 70 6.40 0.38 14.75
CA LEU A 70 6.64 -0.84 15.50
C LEU A 70 7.05 -0.54 16.95
N ASN A 71 6.38 -1.19 17.88
CA ASN A 71 6.82 -1.40 19.25
C ASN A 71 7.00 -2.91 19.50
N ASP A 72 7.59 -3.30 20.64
CA ASP A 72 7.90 -4.70 20.94
C ASP A 72 6.69 -5.64 20.85
N LYS A 73 5.52 -5.20 21.31
CA LYS A 73 4.29 -6.01 21.26
C LYS A 73 3.79 -6.19 19.83
N THR A 74 3.81 -5.12 19.05
CA THR A 74 3.37 -5.11 17.65
C THR A 74 4.32 -5.92 16.79
N LEU A 75 5.63 -5.75 16.98
CA LEU A 75 6.66 -6.55 16.33
C LEU A 75 6.49 -8.04 16.61
N ALA A 76 6.33 -8.42 17.89
CA ALA A 76 6.10 -9.82 18.25
C ALA A 76 4.84 -10.40 17.59
N PHE A 77 3.76 -9.62 17.53
CA PHE A 77 2.52 -10.02 16.87
C PHE A 77 2.68 -10.16 15.35
N VAL A 78 3.30 -9.20 14.66
CA VAL A 78 3.54 -9.29 13.22
C VAL A 78 4.44 -10.50 12.89
N CYS A 79 5.45 -10.77 13.72
CA CYS A 79 6.31 -11.94 13.58
C CYS A 79 5.53 -13.27 13.74
N SER A 80 4.59 -13.35 14.68
CA SER A 80 3.78 -14.57 14.85
C SER A 80 2.80 -14.76 13.69
N VAL A 81 2.16 -13.69 13.22
CA VAL A 81 1.30 -13.69 12.03
C VAL A 81 2.09 -14.11 10.79
N ALA A 82 3.28 -13.55 10.57
CA ALA A 82 4.12 -13.89 9.43
C ALA A 82 4.44 -15.39 9.38
N LYS A 83 4.83 -15.98 10.52
CA LYS A 83 5.09 -17.42 10.64
C LYS A 83 3.83 -18.25 10.34
N ALA A 84 2.69 -17.88 10.93
CA ALA A 84 1.43 -18.58 10.72
C ALA A 84 0.93 -18.53 9.27
N VAL A 85 1.13 -17.40 8.57
CA VAL A 85 0.79 -17.29 7.14
C VAL A 85 1.74 -18.16 6.30
N LYS A 86 3.04 -18.19 6.61
CA LYS A 86 4.02 -19.02 5.90
C LYS A 86 3.73 -20.52 6.00
N GLU A 87 3.07 -20.98 7.06
CA GLU A 87 2.66 -22.38 7.20
C GLU A 87 1.58 -22.78 6.18
N VAL A 88 0.70 -21.86 5.80
CA VAL A 88 -0.48 -22.17 4.96
C VAL A 88 -0.37 -21.65 3.53
N ALA A 89 0.47 -20.65 3.32
CA ALA A 89 0.72 -20.00 2.03
C ALA A 89 2.21 -19.57 1.90
N PRO A 90 3.16 -20.53 1.90
CA PRO A 90 4.60 -20.26 1.82
C PRO A 90 5.06 -19.57 0.52
N GLU A 91 4.29 -19.61 -0.56
CA GLU A 91 4.58 -18.96 -1.84
C GLU A 91 4.33 -17.45 -1.82
N LEU A 92 3.48 -16.95 -0.91
CA LEU A 92 3.21 -15.52 -0.80
C LEU A 92 4.44 -14.77 -0.31
N ARG A 93 4.79 -13.69 -1.00
CA ARG A 93 5.72 -12.68 -0.52
C ARG A 93 5.01 -11.85 0.54
N LEU A 94 5.39 -12.06 1.80
CA LEU A 94 4.89 -11.25 2.91
C LEU A 94 5.48 -9.84 2.87
N ILE A 95 4.59 -8.85 2.97
CA ILE A 95 4.88 -7.42 2.97
C ILE A 95 4.40 -6.86 4.30
N ALA A 96 5.33 -6.33 5.10
CA ALA A 96 4.98 -5.66 6.36
C ALA A 96 4.61 -4.19 6.08
N CYS A 97 3.46 -3.73 6.59
CA CYS A 97 2.99 -2.34 6.47
C CYS A 97 2.69 -1.80 7.88
N ASN A 98 3.73 -1.62 8.69
CA ASN A 98 3.57 -1.47 10.15
C ASN A 98 4.09 -0.14 10.71
N GLY A 99 4.03 0.92 9.89
CA GLY A 99 4.46 2.26 10.27
C GLY A 99 5.98 2.41 10.31
N THR A 100 6.48 3.30 11.16
CA THR A 100 7.91 3.58 11.32
C THR A 100 8.64 2.40 11.97
N ALA A 101 9.89 2.18 11.54
CA ALA A 101 10.66 1.01 11.96
C ALA A 101 12.17 1.29 11.98
N SER A 102 12.83 0.80 13.04
CA SER A 102 14.30 0.77 13.12
C SER A 102 14.87 -0.38 12.30
N VAL A 103 16.18 -0.33 12.01
CA VAL A 103 16.88 -1.40 11.28
C VAL A 103 16.78 -2.74 12.01
N GLU A 104 16.89 -2.74 13.34
CA GLU A 104 16.82 -3.94 14.19
C GLU A 104 15.43 -4.60 14.13
N GLN A 105 14.37 -3.80 14.18
CA GLN A 105 13.00 -4.29 14.06
C GLN A 105 12.75 -4.90 12.68
N LEU A 106 13.27 -4.27 11.62
CA LEU A 106 13.18 -4.75 10.25
C LEU A 106 13.95 -6.07 10.05
N LEU A 107 15.13 -6.21 10.67
CA LEU A 107 15.88 -7.48 10.67
C LEU A 107 15.11 -8.59 11.39
N THR A 108 14.45 -8.27 12.50
CA THR A 108 13.59 -9.22 13.23
C THR A 108 12.40 -9.68 12.37
N LEU A 109 11.74 -8.76 11.65
CA LEU A 109 10.68 -9.13 10.70
C LEU A 109 11.21 -10.01 9.56
N LYS A 110 12.40 -9.70 9.05
CA LYS A 110 13.07 -10.48 8.00
C LYS A 110 13.33 -11.92 8.43
N GLU A 111 13.80 -12.13 9.66
CA GLU A 111 13.99 -13.45 10.27
C GLU A 111 12.66 -14.21 10.43
N ALA A 112 11.56 -13.50 10.71
CA ALA A 112 10.23 -14.10 10.78
C ALA A 112 9.62 -14.45 9.41
N GLY A 113 10.30 -14.14 8.31
CA GLY A 113 9.90 -14.52 6.95
C GLY A 113 9.33 -13.38 6.11
N VAL A 114 9.28 -12.15 6.63
CA VAL A 114 8.93 -10.95 5.84
C VAL A 114 10.00 -10.70 4.79
N LYS A 115 9.58 -10.35 3.56
CA LYS A 115 10.49 -10.14 2.43
C LYS A 115 10.50 -8.70 1.93
N ALA A 116 9.43 -7.96 2.15
CA ALA A 116 9.32 -6.56 1.77
C ALA A 116 8.71 -5.74 2.89
N TYR A 117 8.97 -4.44 2.89
CA TYR A 117 8.36 -3.49 3.81
C TYR A 117 7.78 -2.32 3.02
N ASN A 118 6.51 -2.02 3.28
CA ASN A 118 5.81 -0.89 2.69
C ASN A 118 5.80 0.29 3.65
N HIS A 119 6.32 1.43 3.20
CA HIS A 119 6.23 2.68 3.93
C HIS A 119 6.14 3.85 2.95
N ASN A 120 4.93 4.38 2.72
CA ASN A 120 4.72 5.49 1.80
C ASN A 120 5.32 6.80 2.35
N LEU A 121 5.65 7.74 1.48
CA LEU A 121 5.90 9.14 1.86
C LEU A 121 4.58 9.94 1.97
N GLU A 122 3.49 9.37 1.45
CA GLU A 122 2.12 9.92 1.36
C GLU A 122 1.99 11.15 0.46
N THR A 123 2.83 12.17 0.66
CA THR A 123 2.88 13.40 -0.16
C THR A 123 4.28 14.05 -0.12
N SER A 124 4.43 15.25 -0.68
CA SER A 124 5.68 16.04 -0.64
C SER A 124 6.02 16.47 0.79
N GLU A 125 7.30 16.67 1.09
CA GLU A 125 7.73 17.19 2.38
C GLU A 125 7.10 18.56 2.70
N ASN A 126 6.98 19.42 1.68
CA ASN A 126 6.43 20.78 1.82
C ASN A 126 4.93 20.79 2.15
N PHE A 127 4.18 19.82 1.62
CA PHE A 127 2.74 19.71 1.84
C PHE A 127 2.37 18.83 3.03
N TYR A 128 3.29 17.99 3.52
CA TYR A 128 3.01 16.99 4.55
C TYR A 128 2.42 17.55 5.84
N LYS A 129 2.82 18.75 6.26
CA LYS A 129 2.27 19.44 7.45
C LYS A 129 0.77 19.73 7.37
N GLU A 130 0.22 19.81 6.15
CA GLU A 130 -1.22 19.96 5.93
C GLU A 130 -1.96 18.64 6.13
N ILE A 131 -1.23 17.51 6.09
CA ILE A 131 -1.76 16.15 6.10
C ILE A 131 -1.58 15.45 7.45
N CYS A 132 -0.44 15.63 8.13
CA CYS A 132 -0.14 15.00 9.41
C CYS A 132 0.81 15.89 10.22
N THR A 133 0.55 16.02 11.52
CA THR A 133 1.34 16.85 12.44
C THR A 133 1.92 16.07 13.62
N THR A 134 1.44 14.85 13.89
CA THR A 134 1.92 14.03 15.01
C THR A 134 3.32 13.44 14.79
N HIS A 135 3.80 13.42 13.55
CA HIS A 135 5.17 13.01 13.24
C HIS A 135 5.70 13.73 11.99
N PRO A 136 7.01 14.00 11.90
CA PRO A 136 7.58 14.70 10.76
C PRO A 136 7.68 13.78 9.53
N TRP A 137 7.69 14.40 8.34
CA TRP A 137 7.90 13.71 7.06
C TRP A 137 9.25 12.98 7.02
N SER A 138 10.29 13.58 7.60
CA SER A 138 11.65 13.01 7.64
C SER A 138 11.71 11.64 8.34
N GLU A 139 10.85 11.37 9.34
CA GLU A 139 10.76 10.06 10.00
C GLU A 139 10.31 8.96 9.01
N ARG A 140 9.44 9.31 8.05
CA ARG A 140 8.98 8.39 7.00
C ARG A 140 10.08 8.09 6.00
N TYR A 141 10.79 9.13 5.58
CA TYR A 141 11.93 9.00 4.67
C TYR A 141 13.05 8.15 5.31
N GLU A 142 13.36 8.39 6.59
CA GLU A 142 14.33 7.60 7.34
C GLU A 142 13.92 6.12 7.43
N THR A 143 12.63 5.84 7.68
CA THR A 143 12.13 4.45 7.68
C THR A 143 12.40 3.77 6.34
N CYS A 144 12.17 4.44 5.22
CA CYS A 144 12.48 3.90 3.88
C CYS A 144 13.99 3.61 3.72
N GLN A 145 14.85 4.48 4.23
CA GLN A 145 16.30 4.23 4.24
C GLN A 145 16.66 3.02 5.12
N ASN A 146 16.01 2.86 6.26
CA ASN A 146 16.23 1.73 7.16
C ASN A 146 15.82 0.39 6.52
N VAL A 147 14.75 0.37 5.72
CA VAL A 147 14.35 -0.80 4.92
C VAL A 147 15.47 -1.23 3.96
N ASN A 148 16.06 -0.26 3.24
CA ASN A 148 17.20 -0.53 2.37
C ASN A 148 18.43 -1.04 3.15
N LYS A 149 18.75 -0.43 4.30
CA LYS A 149 19.85 -0.88 5.18
C LYS A 149 19.65 -2.31 5.70
N ALA A 150 18.41 -2.69 6.04
CA ALA A 150 18.07 -4.05 6.48
C ALA A 150 18.07 -5.07 5.32
N GLY A 151 18.19 -4.62 4.07
CA GLY A 151 18.16 -5.46 2.88
C GLY A 151 16.83 -6.17 2.67
N LEU A 152 15.72 -5.53 3.05
CA LEU A 152 14.37 -5.91 2.65
C LEU A 152 14.02 -5.21 1.32
N THR A 153 13.08 -5.77 0.56
CA THR A 153 12.53 -5.08 -0.61
C THR A 153 11.75 -3.84 -0.17
N LEU A 154 12.17 -2.66 -0.61
CA LEU A 154 11.47 -1.40 -0.34
C LEU A 154 10.28 -1.24 -1.27
N ILE A 155 9.11 -1.03 -0.66
CA ILE A 155 7.89 -0.59 -1.32
C ILE A 155 7.53 0.78 -0.75
N THR A 156 7.51 1.82 -1.57
CA THR A 156 7.13 3.17 -1.12
C THR A 156 6.48 3.95 -2.23
N GLY A 157 5.45 4.70 -1.89
CA GLY A 157 4.72 5.56 -2.80
C GLY A 157 3.96 6.66 -2.06
N GLY A 158 2.78 7.02 -2.56
CA GLY A 158 1.99 8.10 -1.98
C GLY A 158 0.54 8.10 -2.42
N ILE A 159 -0.15 9.20 -2.08
CA ILE A 159 -1.56 9.41 -2.33
C ILE A 159 -1.73 10.70 -3.13
N PHE A 160 -2.45 10.61 -4.25
CA PHE A 160 -2.86 11.77 -5.04
C PHE A 160 -4.29 12.19 -4.69
N GLY A 161 -4.57 13.49 -4.83
CA GLY A 161 -5.90 14.03 -4.59
C GLY A 161 -6.18 14.40 -3.12
N LEU A 162 -5.12 14.69 -2.36
CA LEU A 162 -5.19 15.19 -0.98
C LEU A 162 -5.39 16.73 -0.91
N GLY A 163 -5.45 17.41 -2.06
CA GLY A 163 -5.42 18.87 -2.18
C GLY A 163 -4.03 19.43 -2.53
N GLU A 164 -3.08 18.56 -2.81
CA GLU A 164 -1.71 18.91 -3.20
C GLU A 164 -1.67 19.55 -4.60
N LYS A 165 -0.70 20.44 -4.84
CA LYS A 165 -0.49 21.04 -6.16
C LYS A 165 0.41 20.18 -7.03
N GLN A 166 0.44 20.45 -8.33
CA GLN A 166 1.32 19.74 -9.26
C GLN A 166 2.80 19.75 -8.83
N ALA A 167 3.28 20.86 -8.24
CA ALA A 167 4.64 20.95 -7.72
C ALA A 167 4.91 19.96 -6.56
N ASP A 168 3.92 19.74 -5.69
CA ASP A 168 4.00 18.77 -4.60
C ASP A 168 4.03 17.34 -5.15
N ARG A 169 3.22 17.04 -6.17
CA ARG A 169 3.21 15.73 -6.84
C ARG A 169 4.59 15.40 -7.42
N VAL A 170 5.19 16.34 -8.14
CA VAL A 170 6.54 16.18 -8.71
C VAL A 170 7.58 16.01 -7.60
N SER A 171 7.54 16.86 -6.57
CA SER A 171 8.47 16.79 -5.43
C SER A 171 8.40 15.45 -4.71
N MET A 172 7.19 14.93 -4.46
CA MET A 172 7.01 13.58 -3.88
C MET A 172 7.64 12.51 -4.77
N LEU A 173 7.43 12.55 -6.08
CA LEU A 173 7.99 11.58 -7.02
C LEU A 173 9.51 11.64 -7.09
N GLU A 174 10.12 12.83 -6.95
CA GLU A 174 11.58 12.99 -6.83
C GLU A 174 12.12 12.35 -5.55
N SER A 175 11.45 12.56 -4.40
CA SER A 175 11.81 11.91 -3.14
C SER A 175 11.64 10.39 -3.18
N LEU A 176 10.62 9.89 -3.88
CA LEU A 176 10.44 8.45 -4.10
C LEU A 176 11.57 7.90 -4.99
N ALA A 177 11.92 8.60 -6.07
CA ALA A 177 13.00 8.19 -6.96
C ALA A 177 14.36 8.08 -6.23
N SER A 178 14.66 9.02 -5.31
CA SER A 178 15.93 9.01 -4.56
C SER A 178 16.07 7.80 -3.62
N LEU A 179 14.97 7.18 -3.21
CA LEU A 179 14.95 5.98 -2.37
C LEU A 179 15.18 4.67 -3.14
N ASN A 180 15.16 4.71 -4.48
CA ASN A 180 15.28 3.55 -5.38
C ASN A 180 14.34 2.36 -5.01
N PRO A 181 13.02 2.58 -4.87
CA PRO A 181 12.07 1.52 -4.53
C PRO A 181 11.95 0.46 -5.62
N THR A 182 11.72 -0.78 -5.22
CA THR A 182 11.40 -1.88 -6.15
C THR A 182 9.97 -1.76 -6.67
N SER A 183 9.04 -1.32 -5.82
CA SER A 183 7.63 -1.13 -6.17
C SER A 183 7.13 0.20 -5.65
N VAL A 184 6.38 0.92 -6.48
CA VAL A 184 5.80 2.23 -6.16
C VAL A 184 4.27 2.13 -6.18
N PRO A 185 3.61 2.02 -5.02
CA PRO A 185 2.16 2.14 -4.92
C PRO A 185 1.69 3.57 -5.16
N ILE A 186 0.75 3.72 -6.08
CA ILE A 186 -0.01 4.94 -6.32
C ILE A 186 -1.41 4.73 -5.76
N ASN A 187 -1.81 5.60 -4.86
CA ASN A 187 -3.15 5.62 -4.29
C ASN A 187 -3.85 6.91 -4.71
N PHE A 188 -5.17 6.85 -4.81
CA PHE A 188 -6.03 8.01 -5.01
C PHE A 188 -6.88 8.19 -3.76
N TYR A 189 -6.97 9.43 -3.27
CA TYR A 189 -7.65 9.69 -2.02
C TYR A 189 -9.12 9.26 -2.10
N HIS A 190 -9.50 8.36 -1.20
CA HIS A 190 -10.86 7.90 -1.02
C HIS A 190 -11.46 8.68 0.15
N HIS A 191 -12.30 9.66 -0.18
CA HIS A 191 -12.93 10.53 0.81
C HIS A 191 -13.85 9.74 1.75
N ASN A 192 -13.87 10.14 3.02
CA ASN A 192 -14.79 9.66 4.03
C ASN A 192 -15.30 10.88 4.80
N GLU A 193 -16.61 10.97 5.02
CA GLU A 193 -17.25 12.16 5.62
C GLU A 193 -16.74 12.51 7.02
N ALA A 194 -16.18 11.55 7.74
CA ALA A 194 -15.60 11.78 9.06
C ALA A 194 -14.21 12.45 9.01
N LEU A 195 -13.58 12.50 7.83
CA LEU A 195 -12.25 13.08 7.63
C LEU A 195 -12.33 14.56 7.29
N GLU A 196 -11.26 15.29 7.61
CA GLU A 196 -11.19 16.74 7.44
C GLU A 196 -10.83 17.19 6.01
N LEU A 197 -10.35 16.28 5.15
CA LEU A 197 -9.98 16.63 3.78
C LEU A 197 -11.19 16.68 2.87
N GLU A 198 -11.20 17.68 1.99
CA GLU A 198 -12.16 17.78 0.90
C GLU A 198 -12.10 16.55 -0.03
N PRO A 199 -13.19 16.21 -0.72
CA PRO A 199 -13.19 15.15 -1.71
C PRO A 199 -12.09 15.32 -2.77
N ASN A 200 -11.56 14.19 -3.23
CA ASN A 200 -10.54 14.15 -4.27
C ASN A 200 -11.02 14.93 -5.51
N SER A 201 -10.28 15.98 -5.87
CA SER A 201 -10.63 16.88 -6.96
C SER A 201 -10.10 16.44 -8.34
N LEU A 202 -9.34 15.34 -8.40
CA LEU A 202 -8.77 14.85 -9.66
C LEU A 202 -9.85 14.34 -10.59
N ASP A 203 -9.71 14.65 -11.87
CA ASP A 203 -10.43 13.90 -12.91
C ASP A 203 -9.66 12.63 -13.32
N ILE A 204 -10.34 11.79 -14.11
CA ILE A 204 -9.80 10.50 -14.52
C ILE A 204 -8.59 10.62 -15.47
N GLU A 205 -8.54 11.66 -16.31
CA GLU A 205 -7.44 11.89 -17.26
C GLU A 205 -6.19 12.41 -16.52
N GLU A 206 -6.38 13.24 -15.50
CA GLU A 206 -5.32 13.62 -14.57
C GLU A 206 -4.79 12.37 -13.84
N ALA A 207 -5.67 11.49 -13.34
CA ALA A 207 -5.26 10.27 -12.67
C ALA A 207 -4.43 9.34 -13.58
N PHE A 208 -4.82 9.16 -14.84
CA PHE A 208 -4.01 8.43 -15.83
C PHE A 208 -2.65 9.10 -16.09
N SER A 209 -2.65 10.43 -16.21
CA SER A 209 -1.42 11.21 -16.40
C SER A 209 -0.46 11.06 -15.22
N LEU A 210 -0.96 10.93 -13.99
CA LEU A 210 -0.15 10.69 -12.79
C LEU A 210 0.47 9.29 -12.76
N ILE A 211 -0.22 8.26 -13.26
CA ILE A 211 0.37 6.93 -13.44
C ILE A 211 1.52 6.99 -14.44
N ALA A 212 1.31 7.61 -15.61
CA ALA A 212 2.33 7.76 -16.63
C ALA A 212 3.53 8.59 -16.15
N LEU A 213 3.27 9.68 -15.41
CA LEU A 213 4.30 10.52 -14.82
C LEU A 213 5.14 9.72 -13.80
N THR A 214 4.50 8.94 -12.93
CA THR A 214 5.20 8.10 -11.95
C THR A 214 6.12 7.10 -12.65
N ARG A 215 5.62 6.38 -13.68
CA ARG A 215 6.43 5.46 -14.48
C ARG A 215 7.63 6.16 -15.13
N LYS A 216 7.43 7.36 -15.66
CA LYS A 216 8.49 8.15 -16.31
C LYS A 216 9.56 8.63 -15.32
N MET A 217 9.15 9.09 -14.14
CA MET A 217 10.07 9.66 -13.14
C MET A 217 10.83 8.58 -12.36
N ILE A 218 10.25 7.38 -12.22
CA ILE A 218 10.84 6.26 -11.49
C ILE A 218 11.00 5.04 -12.42
N PRO A 219 11.78 5.15 -13.51
CA PRO A 219 11.84 4.11 -14.55
C PRO A 219 12.51 2.82 -14.07
N LYS A 220 13.27 2.88 -12.96
CA LYS A 220 13.94 1.73 -12.34
C LYS A 220 13.03 0.91 -11.42
N ALA A 221 11.85 1.40 -11.07
CA ALA A 221 10.92 0.61 -10.27
C ALA A 221 10.38 -0.54 -11.13
N ASP A 222 10.59 -1.77 -10.66
CA ASP A 222 10.04 -2.97 -11.31
C ASP A 222 8.53 -2.87 -11.42
N ARG A 223 7.87 -2.25 -10.42
CA ARG A 223 6.41 -2.19 -10.32
C ARG A 223 5.89 -0.79 -10.06
N ILE A 224 4.93 -0.36 -10.87
CA ILE A 224 4.02 0.74 -10.55
C ILE A 224 2.67 0.11 -10.23
N MET A 225 2.27 0.21 -8.96
CA MET A 225 1.12 -0.48 -8.41
C MET A 225 -0.03 0.49 -8.20
N VAL A 226 -1.17 0.28 -8.85
CA VAL A 226 -2.37 1.08 -8.55
C VAL A 226 -3.13 0.39 -7.43
N ALA A 227 -3.21 1.05 -6.28
CA ALA A 227 -3.68 0.48 -5.02
C ALA A 227 -4.97 1.16 -4.53
N GLY A 228 -4.94 1.88 -3.41
CA GLY A 228 -6.13 2.47 -2.79
C GLY A 228 -6.85 3.48 -3.68
N GLY A 229 -8.18 3.48 -3.64
CA GLY A 229 -9.02 4.43 -4.40
C GLY A 229 -9.20 4.11 -5.88
N ARG A 230 -8.64 3.00 -6.36
CA ARG A 230 -8.65 2.59 -7.77
C ARG A 230 -10.07 2.48 -8.36
N GLU A 231 -10.97 1.79 -7.68
CA GLU A 231 -12.35 1.56 -8.14
C GLU A 231 -13.10 2.88 -8.27
N LEU A 232 -13.01 3.72 -7.23
CA LEU A 232 -13.68 5.02 -7.20
C LEU A 232 -13.11 5.98 -8.24
N MET A 233 -11.79 6.00 -8.41
CA MET A 233 -11.13 6.94 -9.31
C MET A 233 -11.38 6.62 -10.79
N PHE A 234 -11.33 5.33 -11.17
CA PHE A 234 -11.34 4.94 -12.57
C PHE A 234 -12.65 4.34 -13.06
N GLY A 235 -13.54 3.89 -12.17
CA GLY A 235 -14.82 3.28 -12.53
C GLY A 235 -14.69 2.22 -13.63
N ASP A 236 -15.50 2.35 -14.69
CA ASP A 236 -15.49 1.41 -15.82
C ASP A 236 -14.20 1.45 -16.65
N ARG A 237 -13.36 2.47 -16.48
CA ARG A 237 -12.09 2.65 -17.21
C ARG A 237 -10.87 2.13 -16.44
N GLN A 238 -11.06 1.38 -15.35
CA GLN A 238 -9.97 0.76 -14.59
C GLN A 238 -8.98 -0.04 -15.46
N SER A 239 -9.44 -0.69 -16.54
CA SER A 239 -8.58 -1.45 -17.46
C SER A 239 -7.51 -0.61 -18.16
N GLU A 240 -7.72 0.71 -18.28
CA GLU A 240 -6.81 1.57 -19.03
C GLU A 240 -5.52 1.86 -18.28
N ILE A 241 -5.49 1.72 -16.95
CA ILE A 241 -4.31 2.01 -16.11
C ILE A 241 -3.02 1.33 -16.62
N PHE A 242 -3.13 0.13 -17.19
CA PHE A 242 -1.99 -0.64 -17.70
C PHE A 242 -1.35 0.03 -18.92
N LYS A 243 -2.15 0.70 -19.76
CA LYS A 243 -1.65 1.47 -20.91
C LYS A 243 -0.84 2.70 -20.46
N TYR A 244 -1.10 3.20 -19.26
CA TYR A 244 -0.39 4.34 -18.66
C TYR A 244 0.82 3.92 -17.80
N GLY A 245 1.19 2.63 -17.81
CA GLY A 245 2.45 2.16 -17.22
C GLY A 245 2.32 1.46 -15.86
N ALA A 246 1.09 1.29 -15.35
CA ALA A 246 0.84 0.37 -14.25
C ALA A 246 1.14 -1.07 -14.69
N ASN A 247 1.73 -1.86 -13.79
CA ASN A 247 1.98 -3.29 -14.00
C ASN A 247 1.80 -4.09 -12.70
N SER A 248 1.07 -3.51 -11.75
CA SER A 248 0.67 -4.16 -10.52
C SER A 248 -0.61 -3.53 -9.99
N ILE A 249 -1.43 -4.33 -9.31
CA ILE A 249 -2.67 -3.87 -8.67
C ILE A 249 -2.86 -4.57 -7.32
N VAL A 250 -3.63 -3.92 -6.45
CA VAL A 250 -4.23 -4.59 -5.28
C VAL A 250 -5.56 -5.21 -5.70
N ILE A 251 -5.81 -6.47 -5.30
CA ILE A 251 -7.07 -7.18 -5.52
C ILE A 251 -7.79 -7.41 -4.19
N GLY A 252 -9.11 -7.52 -4.25
CA GLY A 252 -9.94 -7.68 -3.05
C GLY A 252 -10.09 -6.39 -2.25
N ASN A 253 -10.40 -6.52 -0.97
CA ASN A 253 -10.65 -5.38 -0.10
C ASN A 253 -9.36 -4.67 0.31
N TYR A 254 -9.51 -3.40 0.68
CA TYR A 254 -8.47 -2.59 1.29
C TYR A 254 -8.58 -2.63 2.82
N LEU A 255 -8.06 -1.62 3.51
CA LEU A 255 -8.02 -1.57 4.98
C LEU A 255 -9.40 -1.37 5.61
N THR A 256 -10.11 -0.36 5.13
CA THR A 256 -11.40 0.11 5.66
C THR A 256 -12.43 0.36 4.57
N THR A 257 -12.07 0.08 3.31
CA THR A 257 -12.90 0.32 2.13
C THR A 257 -12.99 -0.95 1.32
N SER A 258 -14.18 -1.20 0.79
CA SER A 258 -14.40 -2.34 -0.10
C SER A 258 -13.72 -2.09 -1.44
N GLY A 259 -13.02 -3.10 -1.94
CA GLY A 259 -12.58 -3.14 -3.32
C GLY A 259 -13.57 -3.92 -4.17
N ARG A 260 -13.18 -4.25 -5.40
CA ARG A 260 -13.91 -5.22 -6.22
C ARG A 260 -13.60 -6.66 -5.82
N ALA A 261 -14.52 -7.56 -6.12
CA ALA A 261 -14.28 -9.00 -5.97
C ALA A 261 -13.06 -9.42 -6.83
N MET A 262 -12.17 -10.25 -6.27
CA MET A 262 -10.91 -10.64 -6.91
C MET A 262 -11.11 -11.26 -8.30
N ASN A 263 -12.14 -12.08 -8.49
CA ASN A 263 -12.46 -12.68 -9.78
C ASN A 263 -12.74 -11.65 -10.87
N LYS A 264 -13.34 -10.50 -10.53
CA LYS A 264 -13.53 -9.42 -11.51
C LYS A 264 -12.20 -8.90 -12.00
N ASP A 265 -11.22 -8.69 -11.12
CA ASP A 265 -9.88 -8.27 -11.53
C ASP A 265 -9.24 -9.29 -12.49
N LEU A 266 -9.41 -10.59 -12.22
CA LEU A 266 -8.93 -11.66 -13.10
C LEU A 266 -9.64 -11.63 -14.47
N ASP A 267 -10.97 -11.52 -14.50
CA ASP A 267 -11.76 -11.42 -15.74
C ASP A 267 -11.31 -10.22 -16.59
N MET A 268 -11.02 -9.09 -15.95
CA MET A 268 -10.51 -7.90 -16.63
C MET A 268 -9.15 -8.15 -17.25
N LEU A 269 -8.22 -8.78 -16.54
CA LEU A 269 -6.88 -9.08 -17.07
C LEU A 269 -6.96 -10.06 -18.25
N ASP A 270 -7.80 -11.09 -18.16
CA ASP A 270 -8.03 -12.04 -19.25
C ASP A 270 -8.62 -11.35 -20.49
N SER A 271 -9.60 -10.47 -20.32
CA SER A 271 -10.20 -9.70 -21.42
C SER A 271 -9.19 -8.79 -22.14
N LEU A 272 -8.15 -8.34 -21.44
CA LEU A 272 -7.06 -7.53 -21.97
C LEU A 272 -5.90 -8.38 -22.50
N GLN A 273 -5.98 -9.71 -22.39
CA GLN A 273 -4.91 -10.66 -22.70
C GLN A 273 -3.62 -10.38 -21.92
N LEU A 274 -3.75 -9.85 -20.70
CA LEU A 274 -2.63 -9.61 -19.79
C LEU A 274 -2.41 -10.84 -18.92
N GLU A 275 -1.15 -11.25 -18.75
CA GLU A 275 -0.83 -12.44 -17.96
C GLU A 275 -0.67 -12.07 -16.49
N VAL A 276 -1.24 -12.88 -15.59
CA VAL A 276 -0.94 -12.75 -14.15
C VAL A 276 0.47 -13.28 -13.91
N ALA A 277 1.30 -12.48 -13.24
CA ALA A 277 2.65 -12.88 -12.86
C ALA A 277 2.60 -14.14 -12.00
N LYS A 278 3.45 -15.12 -12.32
CA LYS A 278 3.54 -16.41 -11.58
C LYS A 278 4.69 -16.46 -10.59
N LYS A 279 5.57 -15.47 -10.62
CA LYS A 279 6.73 -15.36 -9.75
C LYS A 279 7.02 -13.92 -9.37
N VAL A 280 7.72 -13.85 -8.25
CA VAL A 280 7.98 -12.70 -7.40
C VAL A 280 9.13 -11.86 -7.91
#